data_AF-A0AAN5I3P8-F1
#
_entry.id   AF-A0AAN5I3P8-F1
#
_cell.length_a   1.000
_cell.length_b   1.000
_cell.length_c   1.000
_cell.angle_alpha   90.00
_cell.angle_beta   90.00
_cell.angle_gamma   90.00
#
_symmetry.space_group_name_H-M   'P 1'
#
loop_
_entity.id
_entity.type
_entity.pdbx_description
1 polymer ?
#
loop_
_entity_poly.entity_id
_entity_poly.type
_entity_poly.pdbx_seq_one_letter_code
_entity_poly.pdbx_strand_id
1 'polypeptide(L)'
;MDGATRCTQRKYSTANPVIFLLSLSSIVRTMHIFQPPVTGIDRCSNYFLGHYDFDWASIFLDMFSRKLDKLRVQNSAFPRYLPDVSADMLIAHLPELGKRIWFECSSDNYPYGLQYILHDHAVQAEPSFVRCGSLSIKHSLRVKEPFSR
;
A
#
# COMPACT_ATOMS: atom_id res chain seq x y z
N MET A 1 -3.28 26.12 -21.84
CA MET A 1 -4.59 25.45 -21.73
C MET A 1 -4.52 24.56 -20.51
N ASP A 2 -4.95 25.08 -19.36
CA ASP A 2 -4.93 24.35 -18.10
C ASP A 2 -6.12 23.39 -18.05
N GLY A 3 -5.86 22.14 -18.38
CA GLY A 3 -6.80 21.04 -18.18
C GLY A 3 -6.88 20.70 -16.70
N ALA A 4 -7.61 21.51 -15.92
CA ALA A 4 -7.92 21.19 -14.54
C ALA A 4 -8.66 19.85 -14.50
N THR A 5 -7.96 18.79 -14.08
CA THR A 5 -8.55 17.47 -13.88
C THR A 5 -9.59 17.61 -12.77
N ARG A 6 -10.87 17.45 -13.13
CA ARG A 6 -11.99 17.65 -12.23
C ARG A 6 -11.97 16.54 -11.17
N CYS A 7 -11.45 16.83 -9.99
CA CYS A 7 -11.48 15.91 -8.85
C CYS A 7 -12.94 15.71 -8.43
N THR A 8 -13.50 14.54 -8.70
CA THR A 8 -14.85 14.19 -8.24
C THR A 8 -14.72 13.52 -6.89
N GLN A 9 -15.21 14.17 -5.84
CA GLN A 9 -15.29 13.57 -4.51
C GLN A 9 -16.64 12.90 -4.33
N ARG A 10 -16.63 11.67 -3.85
CA ARG A 10 -17.84 10.92 -3.50
C ARG A 10 -17.64 10.30 -2.13
N LYS A 11 -18.65 10.43 -1.27
CA LYS A 11 -18.67 9.82 0.05
C LYS A 11 -19.40 8.48 -0.04
N TYR A 12 -18.80 7.46 0.55
CA TYR A 12 -19.39 6.12 0.66
C TYR A 12 -19.38 5.70 2.12
N SER A 13 -20.40 4.94 2.53
CA SER A 13 -20.42 4.20 3.78
C SER A 13 -20.43 2.71 3.44
N THR A 14 -19.53 1.94 4.04
CA THR A 14 -19.47 0.49 3.86
C THR A 14 -19.31 -0.17 5.22
N ALA A 15 -20.02 -1.28 5.42
CA ALA A 15 -19.83 -2.14 6.59
C ALA A 15 -18.61 -3.05 6.44
N ASN A 16 -18.11 -3.24 5.22
CA ASN A 16 -16.96 -4.09 4.93
C ASN A 16 -15.97 -3.37 4.00
N PRO A 17 -14.86 -2.83 4.53
CA PRO A 17 -13.86 -2.13 3.73
C PRO A 17 -13.13 -3.07 2.76
N VAL A 18 -12.96 -4.35 3.10
CA VAL A 18 -12.30 -5.34 2.25
C VAL A 18 -13.08 -5.55 0.95
N ILE A 19 -14.38 -5.84 1.03
CA ILE A 19 -15.24 -6.02 -0.15
C ILE A 19 -15.19 -4.77 -1.04
N PHE A 20 -15.21 -3.59 -0.43
CA PHE A 20 -15.13 -2.33 -1.15
C PHE A 20 -13.80 -2.17 -1.90
N LEU A 21 -12.66 -2.43 -1.25
CA LEU A 21 -11.34 -2.32 -1.87
C LEU A 21 -11.13 -3.34 -3.00
N LEU A 22 -11.60 -4.57 -2.82
CA LEU A 22 -11.56 -5.61 -3.84
C LEU A 22 -12.45 -5.26 -5.05
N SER A 23 -13.63 -4.68 -4.79
CA SER A 23 -14.51 -4.20 -5.85
C SER A 23 -13.86 -3.05 -6.63
N LEU A 24 -13.27 -2.07 -5.93
CA LEU A 24 -12.58 -0.95 -6.57
C LEU A 24 -11.35 -1.38 -7.36
N SER A 25 -10.50 -2.26 -6.83
CA SER A 25 -9.32 -2.78 -7.52
C SER A 25 -9.64 -3.60 -8.78
N SER A 26 -10.89 -4.04 -8.93
CA SER A 26 -11.39 -4.66 -10.17
C SER A 26 -11.71 -3.64 -11.27
N ILE A 27 -11.75 -2.34 -10.94
CA ILE A 27 -12.18 -1.26 -11.83
C ILE A 27 -11.02 -0.28 -12.09
N VAL A 28 -10.26 0.08 -11.05
CA VAL A 28 -9.20 1.09 -11.14
C VAL A 28 -7.82 0.48 -11.28
N ARG A 29 -6.91 1.21 -11.96
CA ARG A 29 -5.49 0.83 -12.07
C ARG A 29 -4.61 1.44 -10.98
N THR A 30 -5.04 2.53 -10.36
CA THR A 30 -4.28 3.27 -9.36
C THR A 30 -5.15 3.54 -8.16
N MET A 31 -4.65 3.26 -6.95
CA MET A 31 -5.38 3.49 -5.71
C MET A 31 -4.45 4.02 -4.62
N HIS A 32 -4.83 5.14 -4.00
CA HIS A 32 -4.16 5.68 -2.82
C HIS A 32 -5.12 5.62 -1.64
N ILE A 33 -4.71 4.93 -0.59
CA ILE A 33 -5.43 4.84 0.67
C ILE A 33 -4.67 5.67 1.69
N PHE A 34 -5.36 6.64 2.29
CA PHE A 34 -4.83 7.48 3.36
C PHE A 34 -5.70 7.30 4.60
N GLN A 35 -5.10 6.82 5.69
CA GLN A 35 -5.74 6.71 6.98
C GLN A 35 -5.14 7.74 7.95
N PRO A 36 -5.92 8.76 8.38
CA PRO A 36 -5.50 9.64 9.47
C PRO A 36 -5.54 8.89 10.82
N PRO A 37 -4.90 9.43 11.87
CA PRO A 37 -5.08 8.92 13.23
C PRO A 37 -6.55 8.83 13.62
N VAL A 38 -6.92 7.76 14.32
CA VAL A 38 -8.27 7.54 14.83
C VAL A 38 -8.29 7.77 16.33
N THR A 39 -9.16 8.67 16.79
CA THR A 39 -9.31 8.99 18.22
C THR A 39 -9.68 7.73 19.01
N GLY A 40 -8.99 7.51 20.14
CA GLY A 40 -9.25 6.38 21.03
C GLY A 40 -8.58 5.07 20.63
N ILE A 41 -7.80 5.05 19.53
CA ILE A 41 -7.01 3.88 19.13
C ILE A 41 -5.53 4.14 19.45
N ASP A 42 -4.90 3.17 20.11
CA ASP A 42 -3.48 3.23 20.44
C ASP A 42 -2.62 3.14 19.18
N ARG A 43 -1.59 4.00 19.06
CA ARG A 43 -0.72 4.08 17.88
C ARG A 43 0.13 2.83 17.64
N CYS A 44 0.36 2.03 18.67
CA CYS A 44 1.06 0.75 18.59
C CYS A 44 0.14 -0.40 18.17
N SER A 45 -1.16 -0.14 17.97
CA SER A 45 -2.12 -1.15 17.54
C SER A 45 -1.90 -1.54 16.07
N ASN A 46 -2.14 -2.82 15.77
CA ASN A 46 -2.12 -3.35 14.41
C ASN A 46 -3.42 -3.01 13.68
N TYR A 47 -3.71 -1.71 13.56
CA TYR A 47 -5.02 -1.21 13.16
C TYR A 47 -5.02 -0.61 11.74
N PHE A 48 -5.95 -1.07 10.91
CA PHE A 48 -6.21 -0.46 9.61
C PHE A 48 -7.67 -0.68 9.17
N LEU A 49 -8.32 0.40 8.75
CA LEU A 49 -9.70 0.46 8.26
C LEU A 49 -10.72 -0.28 9.14
N GLY A 50 -10.64 -0.11 10.46
CA GLY A 50 -11.60 -0.74 11.39
C GLY A 50 -11.25 -2.17 11.81
N HIS A 51 -10.16 -2.73 11.29
CA HIS A 51 -9.70 -4.08 11.65
C HIS A 51 -8.42 -4.03 12.48
N TYR A 52 -8.35 -4.92 13.47
CA TYR A 52 -7.16 -5.22 14.26
C TYR A 52 -6.59 -6.57 13.81
N ASP A 53 -5.26 -6.70 13.81
CA ASP A 53 -4.56 -7.99 13.60
C ASP A 53 -5.04 -8.75 12.35
N PHE A 54 -5.26 -8.00 11.28
CA PHE A 54 -5.90 -8.49 10.07
C PHE A 54 -4.89 -8.70 8.95
N ASP A 55 -5.09 -9.74 8.15
CA ASP A 55 -4.19 -10.11 7.05
C ASP A 55 -4.37 -9.20 5.83
N TRP A 56 -3.86 -7.98 5.96
CA TRP A 56 -3.88 -6.99 4.89
C TRP A 56 -2.97 -7.35 3.72
N ALA A 57 -1.93 -8.16 3.94
CA ALA A 57 -1.04 -8.59 2.87
C ALA A 57 -1.78 -9.47 1.85
N SER A 58 -2.55 -10.46 2.31
CA SER A 58 -3.39 -11.26 1.40
C SER A 58 -4.40 -10.41 0.64
N ILE A 59 -5.00 -9.39 1.29
CA ILE A 59 -5.91 -8.48 0.61
C ILE A 59 -5.19 -7.66 -0.46
N PHE A 60 -3.99 -7.14 -0.19
CA PHE A 60 -3.22 -6.39 -1.18
C PHE A 60 -2.80 -7.28 -2.36
N LEU A 61 -2.42 -8.54 -2.13
CA LEU A 61 -2.15 -9.51 -3.20
C LEU A 61 -3.39 -9.74 -4.06
N ASP A 62 -4.56 -9.97 -3.46
CA ASP A 62 -5.82 -10.11 -4.21
C ASP A 62 -6.14 -8.84 -5.00
N MET A 63 -5.97 -7.65 -4.43
CA MET A 63 -6.15 -6.38 -5.14
C MET A 63 -5.25 -6.29 -6.40
N PHE A 64 -3.98 -6.71 -6.30
CA PHE A 64 -3.07 -6.73 -7.46
C PHE A 64 -3.33 -7.86 -8.45
N SER A 65 -3.94 -8.97 -8.04
CA SER A 65 -4.39 -10.02 -8.97
C SER A 65 -5.48 -9.53 -9.93
N ARG A 66 -6.13 -8.39 -9.62
CA ARG A 66 -7.19 -7.76 -10.41
C ARG A 66 -6.62 -6.72 -11.37
N LYS A 67 -7.33 -5.60 -11.60
CA LYS A 67 -6.90 -4.53 -12.53
C LYS A 67 -5.92 -3.53 -11.91
N LEU A 68 -5.68 -3.61 -10.60
CA LEU A 68 -4.83 -2.65 -9.90
C LEU A 68 -3.36 -2.84 -10.30
N ASP A 69 -2.72 -1.74 -10.69
CA ASP A 69 -1.31 -1.68 -11.08
C ASP A 69 -0.48 -0.86 -10.10
N LYS A 70 -1.11 0.09 -9.39
CA LYS A 70 -0.48 0.95 -8.41
C LYS A 70 -1.28 1.03 -7.12
N LEU A 71 -0.64 0.77 -5.99
CA LEU A 71 -1.23 0.93 -4.65
C LEU A 71 -0.29 1.72 -3.75
N ARG A 72 -0.80 2.78 -3.14
CA ARG A 72 -0.14 3.49 -2.05
C ARG A 72 -0.99 3.39 -0.79
N VAL A 73 -0.43 2.91 0.31
CA VAL A 73 -1.09 2.89 1.62
C VAL A 73 -0.34 3.78 2.60
N GLN A 74 -1.00 4.84 3.06
CA GLN A 74 -0.47 5.74 4.07
C GLN A 74 -1.23 5.55 5.38
N ASN A 75 -0.63 4.76 6.27
CA ASN A 75 -1.17 4.45 7.60
C ASN A 75 -0.12 4.72 8.68
N SER A 76 0.56 5.87 8.59
CA SER A 76 1.70 6.19 9.46
C SER A 76 1.35 6.32 10.94
N ALA A 77 0.06 6.40 11.28
CA ALA A 77 -0.41 6.45 12.67
C ALA A 77 -0.45 5.07 13.34
N PHE A 78 -0.53 4.00 12.53
CA PHE A 78 -0.69 2.62 12.99
C PHE A 78 0.19 1.70 12.12
N PRO A 79 1.52 1.88 12.15
CA PRO A 79 2.43 1.30 11.16
C PRO A 79 2.49 -0.24 11.20
N ARG A 80 2.18 -0.83 12.36
CA ARG A 80 2.19 -2.27 12.60
C ARG A 80 0.98 -3.02 12.04
N TYR A 81 0.07 -2.33 11.35
CA TYR A 81 -1.04 -2.98 10.63
C TYR A 81 -0.55 -4.00 9.59
N LEU A 82 0.71 -3.90 9.18
CA LEU A 82 1.40 -4.83 8.30
C LEU A 82 2.63 -5.40 9.03
N PRO A 83 2.49 -6.50 9.79
CA PRO A 83 3.59 -7.17 10.47
C PRO A 83 4.69 -7.65 9.51
N ASP A 84 5.90 -7.90 10.02
CA ASP A 84 7.08 -8.32 9.25
C ASP A 84 6.77 -9.49 8.31
N VAL A 85 6.17 -10.56 8.85
CA VAL A 85 5.80 -11.76 8.08
C VAL A 85 4.85 -11.42 6.92
N SER A 86 3.90 -10.53 7.15
CA SER A 86 2.96 -10.07 6.12
C SER A 86 3.68 -9.23 5.06
N ALA A 87 4.66 -8.43 5.46
CA ALA A 87 5.43 -7.61 4.55
C ALA A 87 6.42 -8.46 3.71
N ASP A 88 7.08 -9.44 4.31
CA ASP A 88 7.92 -10.44 3.61
C ASP A 88 7.10 -11.23 2.59
N MET A 89 5.85 -11.57 2.93
CA MET A 89 4.93 -12.20 2.00
C MET A 89 4.65 -11.31 0.78
N LEU A 90 4.47 -10.00 0.96
CA LEU A 90 4.30 -9.08 -0.17
C LEU A 90 5.55 -8.98 -1.04
N ILE A 91 6.73 -8.92 -0.40
CA ILE A 91 8.03 -8.90 -1.08
C ILE A 91 8.19 -10.13 -1.97
N ALA A 92 7.86 -11.32 -1.44
CA ALA A 92 8.01 -12.56 -2.18
C ALA A 92 7.00 -12.67 -3.34
N HIS A 93 5.73 -12.35 -3.12
CA HIS A 93 4.65 -12.70 -4.05
C HIS A 93 4.29 -11.60 -5.05
N LEU A 94 4.43 -10.31 -4.72
CA LEU A 94 4.08 -9.25 -5.69
C LEU A 94 4.92 -9.35 -6.99
N PRO A 95 6.24 -9.55 -6.94
CA PRO A 95 7.05 -9.70 -8.15
C PRO A 95 6.67 -10.90 -9.02
N GLU A 96 6.09 -11.95 -8.42
CA GLU A 96 5.69 -13.18 -9.12
C GLU A 96 4.40 -13.04 -9.93
N LEU A 97 3.61 -11.98 -9.70
CA LEU A 97 2.34 -11.76 -10.41
C LEU A 97 2.51 -11.44 -11.90
N GLY A 98 3.75 -11.31 -12.41
CA GLY A 98 4.02 -11.02 -13.83
C GLY A 98 3.52 -9.64 -14.29
N LYS A 99 3.19 -8.76 -13.34
CA LYS A 99 2.68 -7.41 -13.58
C LYS A 99 3.77 -6.39 -13.32
N ARG A 100 3.69 -5.24 -14.00
CA ARG A 100 4.51 -4.07 -13.68
C ARG A 100 3.96 -3.43 -12.42
N ILE A 101 4.25 -3.93 -11.23
CA ILE A 101 3.64 -3.43 -10.00
C ILE A 101 4.30 -2.12 -9.54
N TRP A 102 3.50 -1.22 -8.97
CA TRP A 102 3.97 -0.12 -8.13
C TRP A 102 3.27 -0.24 -6.78
N PHE A 103 3.99 -0.63 -5.74
CA PHE A 103 3.46 -0.75 -4.38
C PHE A 103 4.30 0.07 -3.42
N GLU A 104 3.64 0.79 -2.53
CA GLU A 104 4.26 1.51 -1.42
C GLU A 104 3.32 1.54 -0.23
N CYS A 105 3.84 1.26 0.96
CA CYS A 105 3.05 1.28 2.19
C CYS A 105 3.86 1.85 3.36
N SER A 106 3.17 2.42 4.35
CA SER A 106 3.77 2.74 5.65
C SER A 106 4.19 1.44 6.37
N SER A 107 5.42 1.37 6.86
CA SER A 107 5.93 0.22 7.62
C SER A 107 7.06 0.65 8.57
N ASP A 108 7.03 0.18 9.81
CA ASP A 108 8.07 0.41 10.84
C ASP A 108 9.10 -0.72 10.92
N ASN A 109 8.97 -1.74 10.07
CA ASN A 109 9.56 -3.05 10.32
C ASN A 109 10.89 -3.33 9.62
N TYR A 110 11.38 -2.41 8.77
CA TYR A 110 12.54 -2.69 7.94
C TYR A 110 13.80 -1.94 8.37
N PRO A 111 14.95 -2.63 8.43
CA PRO A 111 16.21 -2.00 8.77
C PRO A 111 16.60 -0.96 7.71
N TYR A 112 17.34 0.05 8.17
CA TYR A 112 17.93 1.08 7.31
C TYR A 112 18.67 0.45 6.13
N GLY A 113 18.38 0.91 4.91
CA GLY A 113 19.16 0.55 3.73
C GLY A 113 18.77 -0.77 3.05
N LEU A 114 17.60 -1.35 3.35
CA LEU A 114 17.05 -2.43 2.54
C LEU A 114 16.87 -1.95 1.10
N GLN A 115 17.68 -2.47 0.18
CA GLN A 115 17.59 -2.17 -1.25
C GLN A 115 18.14 -3.33 -2.07
N TYR A 116 17.29 -3.97 -2.87
CA TYR A 116 17.71 -5.01 -3.81
C TYR A 116 16.69 -5.15 -4.95
N ILE A 117 16.99 -6.03 -5.91
CA ILE A 117 16.12 -6.33 -7.05
C ILE A 117 15.69 -7.80 -6.98
N LEU A 118 14.39 -8.05 -7.17
CA LEU A 118 13.79 -9.39 -7.21
C LEU A 118 12.81 -9.46 -8.40
N HIS A 119 13.04 -10.37 -9.36
CA HIS A 119 12.21 -10.55 -10.56
C HIS A 119 11.85 -9.20 -11.25
N ASP A 120 12.85 -8.39 -11.55
CA ASP A 120 12.72 -7.03 -12.12
C ASP A 120 12.01 -5.98 -11.24
N HIS A 121 11.75 -6.28 -9.97
CA HIS A 121 11.18 -5.34 -9.01
C HIS A 121 12.25 -4.85 -8.04
N ALA A 122 12.41 -3.54 -7.94
CA ALA A 122 13.17 -2.92 -6.87
C ALA A 122 12.36 -3.01 -5.58
N VAL A 123 12.95 -3.64 -4.57
CA VAL A 123 12.44 -3.70 -3.20
C VAL A 123 13.27 -2.74 -2.37
N GLN A 124 12.62 -1.78 -1.72
CA GLN A 124 13.30 -0.74 -0.96
C GLN A 124 12.54 -0.43 0.33
N ALA A 125 13.26 -0.28 1.43
CA ALA A 125 12.73 0.33 2.64
C ALA A 125 13.34 1.72 2.83
N GLU A 126 12.49 2.74 2.86
CA GLU A 126 12.92 4.11 3.15
C GLU A 126 12.65 4.43 4.63
N PRO A 127 13.69 4.78 5.40
CA PRO A 127 13.50 5.24 6.76
C PRO A 127 12.85 6.63 6.76
N SER A 128 12.05 6.90 7.79
CA SER A 128 11.64 8.28 8.10
C SER A 128 12.07 8.63 9.51
N PHE A 129 12.83 9.71 9.66
CA PHE A 129 13.29 10.21 10.97
C PHE A 129 12.16 10.89 11.78
N VAL A 130 11.03 11.23 11.13
CA VAL A 130 9.92 12.02 11.72
C VAL A 130 8.60 11.26 11.67
N ARG A 131 8.51 10.18 10.89
CA ARG A 131 7.31 9.35 10.70
C ARG A 131 7.68 7.87 10.72
N CYS A 132 6.68 7.01 10.60
CA CYS A 132 6.88 5.64 10.15
C CYS A 132 7.58 5.62 8.78
N GLY A 133 8.51 4.69 8.58
CA GLY A 133 9.15 4.44 7.29
C GLY A 133 8.17 3.91 6.24
N SER A 134 8.70 3.51 5.10
CA SER A 134 7.91 2.87 4.05
C SER A 134 8.61 1.66 3.46
N LEU A 135 7.81 0.65 3.12
CA LEU A 135 8.21 -0.42 2.23
C LEU A 135 7.70 -0.09 0.83
N SER A 136 8.57 -0.25 -0.18
CA SER A 136 8.19 -0.12 -1.58
C SER A 136 8.66 -1.31 -2.40
N ILE A 137 7.80 -1.75 -3.32
CA ILE A 137 8.03 -2.83 -4.27
C ILE A 137 7.58 -2.31 -5.62
N LYS A 138 8.54 -1.92 -6.46
CA LYS A 138 8.25 -1.24 -7.72
C LYS A 138 8.98 -1.96 -8.85
N HIS A 139 8.26 -2.34 -9.90
CA HIS A 139 8.85 -2.82 -11.13
C HIS A 139 9.92 -1.82 -11.62
N SER A 140 11.03 -2.30 -12.17
CA SER A 140 12.21 -1.51 -12.58
C SER A 140 11.85 -0.31 -13.46
N LEU A 141 10.98 -0.53 -14.44
CA LEU A 141 10.42 0.50 -15.34
C LEU A 141 9.55 1.56 -14.63
N ARG A 142 9.14 1.33 -13.38
CA ARG A 142 8.25 2.20 -12.60
C ARG A 142 8.92 2.85 -11.39
N VAL A 143 10.20 2.58 -11.14
CA VAL A 143 10.92 3.13 -9.97
C VAL A 143 10.93 4.66 -9.96
N LYS A 144 11.11 5.29 -11.13
CA LYS A 144 11.11 6.76 -11.29
C LYS A 144 9.71 7.33 -11.55
N GLU A 145 8.68 6.50 -11.60
CA GLU A 145 7.33 6.92 -11.92
C GLU A 145 6.66 7.55 -10.69
N PRO A 146 6.13 8.78 -10.80
CA PRO A 146 5.35 9.36 -9.72
C PRO A 146 4.02 8.60 -9.56
N PHE A 147 3.48 8.60 -8.34
CA PHE A 147 2.23 7.89 -8.07
C PHE A 147 1.04 8.40 -8.90
N SER A 148 0.98 9.71 -9.15
CA SER A 148 -0.18 10.41 -9.73
C SER A 148 -0.29 10.36 -11.26
N ARG A 149 0.62 9.69 -11.98
CA ARG A 149 0.57 9.56 -13.44
C ARG A 149 0.08 8.21 -13.90
#